data_AF-A0A1X7BX63-F1
#
_entry.id   AF-A0A1X7BX63-F1
#
_cell.length_a   1.000
_cell.length_b   1.000
_cell.length_c   1.000
_cell.angle_alpha   90.00
_cell.angle_beta   90.00
_cell.angle_gamma   90.00
#
_symmetry.space_group_name_H-M   'P 1'
#
loop_
_entity.id
_entity.type
_entity.pdbx_description
1 polymer ?
#
loop_
_entity_poly.entity_id
_entity_poly.type
_entity_poly.pdbx_seq_one_letter_code
_entity_poly.pdbx_strand_id
1 'polypeptide(L)'
;MRRANRPDTRPHLTNSTLQLKKVLLCRRHPHKTLVESDLKDLEDSVVVERMRYLESEVASTREALQQTIEELETSNEELQSLNEELQSTNEELQASNEELETSNEELQSTNEELITVNEELQVTASELIGRTGELTSVLESTPLAIIVVDSAFQIIQATKPAIEIFDIRRPLGSPHISQCALPEGYPSLAPICSEALQMGETIEREFDAGDSRIKLSCSPYFVENGQVQGATIVITEFPDRA
;
A
#
# COMPACT_ATOMS: atom_id res chain seq x y z
N MET A 1 -37.54 20.27 29.23
CA MET A 1 -38.28 19.98 30.47
C MET A 1 -38.83 21.28 31.06
N ARG A 2 -40.13 21.32 31.38
CA ARG A 2 -40.87 22.52 31.80
C ARG A 2 -40.40 22.99 33.19
N ARG A 3 -39.84 24.21 33.29
CA ARG A 3 -39.62 24.88 34.59
C ARG A 3 -41.00 25.29 35.15
N ALA A 4 -41.36 24.71 36.30
CA ALA A 4 -42.56 25.04 37.03
C ALA A 4 -42.43 26.46 37.61
N ASN A 5 -43.28 27.36 37.13
CA ASN A 5 -43.46 28.70 37.66
C ASN A 5 -44.07 28.56 39.06
N ARG A 6 -43.26 28.70 40.13
CA ARG A 6 -43.79 28.75 41.51
C ARG A 6 -44.53 30.09 41.68
N PRO A 7 -45.72 30.10 42.30
CA PRO A 7 -46.46 31.33 42.50
C PRO A 7 -45.68 32.23 43.46
N ASP A 8 -45.46 33.46 43.03
CA ASP A 8 -44.85 34.55 43.81
C ASP A 8 -45.81 34.94 44.94
N THR A 9 -45.80 34.18 46.04
CA THR A 9 -46.55 34.52 47.25
C THR A 9 -45.76 35.57 48.03
N ARG A 10 -45.66 36.78 47.47
CA ARG A 10 -45.19 37.95 48.23
C ARG A 10 -46.19 38.18 49.36
N PRO A 11 -45.79 38.13 50.64
CA PRO A 11 -46.64 38.64 51.68
C PRO A 11 -46.66 40.16 51.51
N HIS A 12 -47.73 40.67 50.90
CA HIS A 12 -48.10 42.07 50.99
C HIS A 12 -48.44 42.36 52.46
N LEU A 13 -47.41 42.52 53.30
CA LEU A 13 -47.49 43.18 54.61
C LEU A 13 -47.74 44.67 54.35
N THR A 14 -48.93 44.95 53.81
CA THR A 14 -49.49 46.28 53.67
C THR A 14 -50.06 46.70 55.02
N ASN A 15 -50.40 47.99 55.13
CA ASN A 15 -51.08 48.64 56.25
C ASN A 15 -52.18 47.76 56.92
N SER A 16 -52.81 46.89 56.13
CA SER A 16 -53.70 45.78 56.48
C SER A 16 -53.24 44.88 57.63
N THR A 17 -51.96 44.54 57.70
CA THR A 17 -51.39 43.57 58.68
C THR A 17 -51.07 44.23 60.03
N LEU A 18 -50.62 45.48 60.01
CA LEU A 18 -50.49 46.32 61.18
C LEU A 18 -51.88 46.65 61.78
N GLN A 19 -52.87 46.93 60.93
CA GLN A 19 -54.29 47.09 61.31
C GLN A 19 -54.85 45.81 61.96
N LEU A 20 -54.62 44.64 61.36
CA LEU A 20 -55.03 43.35 61.93
C LEU A 20 -54.37 43.05 63.28
N LYS A 21 -53.05 43.28 63.44
CA LYS A 21 -52.35 43.12 64.72
C LYS A 21 -52.87 44.12 65.78
N LYS A 22 -53.12 45.39 65.43
CA LYS A 22 -53.74 46.39 66.32
C LYS A 22 -55.15 45.97 66.77
N VAL A 23 -55.99 45.47 65.84
CA VAL A 23 -57.35 44.96 66.12
C VAL A 23 -57.33 43.72 67.02
N LEU A 24 -56.41 42.78 66.78
CA LEU A 24 -56.24 41.57 67.60
C LEU A 24 -55.76 41.90 69.02
N LEU A 25 -54.89 42.90 69.18
CA LEU A 25 -54.41 43.35 70.49
C LEU A 25 -55.54 44.00 71.32
N CYS A 26 -56.35 44.87 70.68
CA CYS A 26 -57.56 45.44 71.30
C CYS A 26 -58.58 44.37 71.69
N ARG A 27 -58.77 43.31 70.89
CA ARG A 27 -59.67 42.19 71.22
C ARG A 27 -59.18 41.35 72.40
N ARG A 28 -57.87 41.22 72.58
CA ARG A 28 -57.27 40.40 73.67
C ARG A 28 -57.34 41.11 75.02
N HIS A 29 -57.41 42.46 75.04
CA HIS A 29 -57.47 43.28 76.25
C HIS A 29 -58.47 44.46 76.11
N PRO A 30 -59.79 44.24 76.34
CA PRO A 30 -60.83 45.24 76.06
C PRO A 30 -60.86 46.45 77.00
N HIS A 31 -60.09 46.45 78.10
CA HIS A 31 -60.04 47.53 79.10
C HIS A 31 -58.67 48.22 79.21
N LYS A 32 -57.69 47.89 78.38
CA LYS A 32 -56.41 48.60 78.32
C LYS A 32 -56.49 49.69 77.25
N THR A 33 -56.35 50.95 77.66
CA THR A 33 -56.01 52.04 76.74
C THR A 33 -54.62 51.77 76.19
N LEU A 34 -54.51 51.50 74.88
CA LEU A 34 -53.22 51.36 74.20
C LEU A 34 -52.41 52.63 74.44
N VAL A 35 -51.29 52.50 75.15
CA VAL A 35 -50.37 53.61 75.37
C VAL A 35 -49.52 53.78 74.11
N GLU A 36 -49.05 54.99 73.80
CA GLU A 36 -48.16 55.26 72.65
C GLU A 36 -46.96 54.29 72.57
N SER A 37 -46.48 53.79 73.71
CA SER A 37 -45.43 52.76 73.79
C SER A 37 -45.85 51.42 73.19
N ASP A 38 -47.07 50.94 73.44
CA ASP A 38 -47.56 49.64 72.97
C ASP A 38 -47.78 49.63 71.44
N LEU A 39 -48.15 50.79 70.88
CA LEU A 39 -48.29 51.01 69.43
C LEU A 39 -46.93 51.07 68.74
N LYS A 40 -45.92 51.65 69.40
CA LYS A 40 -44.54 51.77 68.91
C LYS A 40 -43.82 50.42 68.93
N ASP A 41 -44.01 49.62 69.98
CA ASP A 41 -43.48 48.25 70.07
C ASP A 41 -44.07 47.33 68.98
N LEU A 42 -45.35 47.53 68.61
CA LEU A 42 -45.97 46.80 67.49
C LEU A 42 -45.40 47.21 66.13
N GLU A 43 -45.13 48.51 65.94
CA GLU A 43 -44.54 49.04 64.72
C GLU A 43 -43.08 48.57 64.57
N ASP A 44 -42.29 48.62 65.65
CA ASP A 44 -40.91 48.10 65.67
C ASP A 44 -40.87 46.58 65.43
N SER A 45 -41.81 45.81 65.98
CA SER A 45 -41.92 44.37 65.71
C SER A 45 -42.21 44.04 64.23
N VAL A 46 -43.06 44.83 63.57
CA VAL A 46 -43.37 44.64 62.14
C VAL A 46 -42.19 45.07 61.26
N VAL A 47 -41.46 46.13 61.64
CA VAL A 47 -40.25 46.55 60.94
C VAL A 47 -39.15 45.48 61.05
N VAL A 48 -38.96 44.87 62.22
CA VAL A 48 -37.99 43.78 62.42
C VAL A 48 -38.38 42.51 61.63
N GLU A 49 -39.67 42.15 61.59
CA GLU A 49 -40.15 41.05 60.73
C GLU A 49 -39.88 41.33 59.25
N ARG A 50 -40.12 42.56 58.79
CA ARG A 50 -39.87 42.94 57.39
C ARG A 50 -38.38 42.98 57.05
N MET A 51 -37.54 43.45 57.97
CA MET A 51 -36.09 43.46 57.84
C MET A 51 -35.55 42.04 57.72
N ARG A 52 -35.97 41.12 58.60
CA ARG A 52 -35.58 39.70 58.53
C ARG A 52 -36.04 39.02 57.24
N TYR A 53 -37.25 39.34 56.78
CA TYR A 53 -37.75 38.83 55.50
C TYR A 53 -36.90 39.32 54.33
N LEU A 54 -36.58 40.62 54.28
CA LEU A 54 -35.71 41.18 53.24
C LEU A 54 -34.28 40.63 53.31
N GLU A 55 -33.72 40.45 54.50
CA GLU A 55 -32.42 39.81 54.70
C GLU A 55 -32.42 38.37 54.18
N SER A 56 -33.48 37.61 54.46
CA SER A 56 -33.66 36.25 53.94
C SER A 56 -33.82 36.22 52.42
N GLU A 57 -34.52 37.19 51.84
CA GLU A 57 -34.70 37.28 50.38
C GLU A 57 -33.39 37.68 49.68
N VAL A 58 -32.63 38.61 50.27
CA VAL A 58 -31.28 38.97 49.80
C VAL A 58 -30.32 37.78 49.92
N ALA A 59 -30.39 37.01 51.01
CA ALA A 59 -29.58 35.80 51.16
C ALA A 59 -29.94 34.75 50.09
N SER A 60 -31.23 34.47 49.90
CA SER A 60 -31.69 33.49 48.90
C SER A 60 -31.36 33.91 47.46
N THR A 61 -31.45 35.20 47.13
CA THR A 61 -31.07 35.70 45.81
C THR A 61 -29.57 35.65 45.57
N ARG A 62 -28.74 35.90 46.60
CA ARG A 62 -27.29 35.71 46.52
C ARG A 62 -26.91 34.25 46.31
N GLU A 63 -27.54 33.33 47.03
CA GLU A 63 -27.32 31.89 46.83
C GLU A 63 -27.73 31.45 45.42
N ALA A 64 -28.88 31.92 44.93
CA ALA A 64 -29.31 31.62 43.56
C ALA A 64 -28.35 32.20 42.50
N LEU A 65 -27.86 33.43 42.71
CA LEU A 65 -26.87 34.04 41.82
C LEU A 65 -25.56 33.23 41.82
N GLN A 66 -25.08 32.84 43.01
CA GLN A 66 -23.87 32.05 43.17
C GLN A 66 -24.00 30.70 42.44
N GLN A 67 -25.13 30.01 42.61
CA GLN A 67 -25.40 28.77 41.89
C GLN A 67 -25.40 28.99 40.36
N THR A 68 -26.00 30.07 39.87
CA THR A 68 -25.98 30.35 38.42
C THR A 68 -24.58 30.70 37.90
N ILE A 69 -23.73 31.32 38.72
CA ILE A 69 -22.33 31.59 38.36
C ILE A 69 -21.57 30.27 38.25
N GLU A 70 -21.72 29.36 39.21
CA GLU A 70 -21.10 28.03 39.18
C GLU A 70 -21.60 27.20 37.98
N GLU A 71 -22.90 27.25 37.66
CA GLU A 71 -23.47 26.61 36.46
C GLU A 71 -22.90 27.22 35.15
N LEU A 72 -22.65 28.54 35.13
CA LEU A 72 -22.02 29.21 33.99
C LEU A 72 -20.53 28.86 33.86
N GLU A 73 -19.80 28.82 34.97
CA GLU A 73 -18.39 28.45 35.00
C GLU A 73 -18.19 27.01 34.52
N THR A 74 -18.97 26.07 35.06
CA THR A 74 -18.96 24.67 34.60
C THR A 74 -19.30 24.53 33.12
N SER A 75 -20.34 25.22 32.64
CA SER A 75 -20.68 25.21 31.21
C SER A 75 -19.57 25.81 30.34
N ASN A 76 -18.85 26.81 30.84
CA ASN A 76 -17.76 27.43 30.10
C ASN A 76 -16.53 26.51 30.03
N GLU A 77 -16.22 25.82 31.13
CA GLU A 77 -15.18 24.78 31.16
C GLU A 77 -15.52 23.62 30.21
N GLU A 78 -16.78 23.15 30.18
CA GLU A 78 -17.24 22.12 29.23
C GLU A 78 -17.09 22.59 27.78
N LEU A 79 -17.49 23.84 27.47
CA LEU A 79 -17.33 24.40 26.12
C LEU A 79 -15.86 24.53 25.73
N GLN A 80 -14.99 24.93 26.66
CA GLN A 80 -13.56 25.00 26.40
C GLN A 80 -12.99 23.61 26.13
N SER A 81 -13.33 22.61 26.95
CA SER A 81 -12.90 21.23 26.76
C SER A 81 -13.35 20.67 25.41
N LEU A 82 -14.59 20.93 24.99
CA LEU A 82 -15.10 20.51 23.68
C LEU A 82 -14.36 21.20 22.54
N ASN A 83 -13.96 22.46 22.71
CA ASN A 83 -13.21 23.18 21.70
C ASN A 83 -11.79 22.63 21.56
N GLU A 84 -11.13 22.31 22.67
CA GLU A 84 -9.82 21.64 22.68
C GLU A 84 -9.89 20.24 22.05
N GLU A 85 -10.94 19.47 22.34
CA GLU A 85 -11.18 18.16 21.71
C GLU A 85 -11.40 18.31 20.20
N LEU A 86 -12.23 19.26 19.76
CA LEU A 86 -12.42 19.55 18.33
C LEU A 86 -11.12 19.96 17.65
N GLN A 87 -10.31 20.80 18.28
CA GLN A 87 -9.01 21.18 17.74
C GLN A 87 -8.09 19.96 17.60
N SER A 88 -8.03 19.10 18.62
CA SER A 88 -7.24 17.86 18.59
C SER A 88 -7.70 16.94 17.46
N THR A 89 -9.01 16.75 17.27
CA THR A 89 -9.53 15.92 16.18
C THR A 89 -9.21 16.50 14.80
N ASN A 90 -9.18 17.83 14.68
CA ASN A 90 -8.82 18.50 13.43
C ASN A 90 -7.33 18.31 13.11
N GLU A 91 -6.46 18.41 14.12
CA GLU A 91 -5.03 18.14 13.98
C GLU A 91 -4.76 16.68 13.61
N GLU A 92 -5.47 15.72 14.23
CA GLU A 92 -5.39 14.30 13.87
C GLU A 92 -5.87 14.03 12.43
N LEU A 93 -6.95 14.67 11.99
CA LEU A 93 -7.42 14.56 10.60
C LEU A 93 -6.42 15.15 9.62
N GLN A 94 -5.80 16.28 9.96
CA GLN A 94 -4.76 16.89 9.14
C GLN A 94 -3.54 15.96 9.04
N ALA A 95 -3.08 15.41 10.15
CA ALA A 95 -1.97 14.45 10.17
C ALA A 95 -2.29 13.21 9.32
N SER A 96 -3.50 12.65 9.44
CA SER A 96 -3.94 11.52 8.60
C SER A 96 -3.98 11.87 7.11
N ASN A 97 -4.29 13.12 6.77
CA ASN A 97 -4.30 13.58 5.38
C ASN A 97 -2.87 13.73 4.83
N GLU A 98 -1.94 14.26 5.63
CA GLU A 98 -0.52 14.35 5.29
C GLU A 98 0.12 12.96 5.12
N GLU A 99 -0.24 12.00 5.97
CA GLU A 99 0.19 10.59 5.83
C GLU A 99 -0.36 9.95 4.54
N LEU A 100 -1.62 10.21 4.18
CA LEU A 100 -2.20 9.73 2.93
C LEU A 100 -1.55 10.36 1.69
N GLU A 101 -1.22 11.65 1.74
CA GLU A 101 -0.51 12.35 0.67
C GLU A 101 0.89 11.76 0.49
N THR A 102 1.62 11.57 1.59
CA THR A 102 2.94 10.91 1.58
C THR A 102 2.86 9.51 0.99
N SER A 103 1.86 8.70 1.39
CA SER A 103 1.69 7.35 0.86
C SER A 103 1.37 7.36 -0.64
N ASN A 104 0.62 8.35 -1.12
CA ASN A 104 0.31 8.51 -2.52
C ASN A 104 1.55 8.90 -3.34
N GLU A 105 2.39 9.80 -2.82
CA GLU A 105 3.67 10.16 -3.43
C GLU A 105 4.63 8.96 -3.52
N GLU A 106 4.73 8.15 -2.47
CA GLU A 106 5.51 6.91 -2.47
C GLU A 106 5.00 5.90 -3.51
N LEU A 107 3.67 5.74 -3.61
CA LEU A 107 3.05 4.89 -4.63
C LEU A 107 3.31 5.41 -6.05
N GLN A 108 3.27 6.72 -6.26
CA GLN A 108 3.59 7.30 -7.54
C GLN A 108 5.06 7.08 -7.90
N SER A 109 5.98 7.32 -6.97
CA SER A 109 7.41 7.10 -7.18
C SER A 109 7.73 5.65 -7.52
N THR A 110 7.11 4.69 -6.83
CA THR A 110 7.30 3.26 -7.13
C THR A 110 6.72 2.87 -8.49
N ASN A 111 5.62 3.51 -8.92
CA ASN A 111 5.06 3.31 -10.25
C ASN A 111 6.01 3.81 -11.35
N GLU A 112 6.59 4.99 -11.17
CA GLU A 112 7.56 5.57 -12.10
C GLU A 112 8.83 4.72 -12.22
N GLU A 113 9.32 4.17 -11.10
CA GLU A 113 10.45 3.23 -11.10
C GLU A 113 10.10 1.93 -11.85
N LEU A 114 8.91 1.36 -11.63
CA LEU A 114 8.46 0.17 -12.34
C LEU A 114 8.33 0.39 -13.85
N ILE A 115 7.83 1.54 -14.28
CA ILE A 115 7.75 1.90 -15.71
C ILE A 115 9.15 1.95 -16.29
N THR A 116 10.08 2.62 -15.61
CA THR A 116 11.47 2.75 -16.05
C THR A 116 12.13 1.38 -16.23
N VAL A 117 11.99 0.49 -15.24
CA VAL A 117 12.53 -0.88 -15.33
C VAL A 117 11.88 -1.68 -16.46
N ASN A 118 10.58 -1.48 -16.72
CA ASN A 118 9.91 -2.14 -17.83
C ASN A 118 10.46 -1.70 -19.18
N GLU A 119 10.68 -0.39 -19.36
CA GLU A 119 11.29 0.18 -20.56
C GLU A 119 12.69 -0.38 -20.79
N GLU A 120 13.53 -0.44 -19.75
CA GLU A 120 14.86 -1.05 -19.82
C GLU A 120 14.81 -2.54 -20.21
N LEU A 121 13.86 -3.30 -19.65
CA LEU A 121 13.63 -4.70 -20.03
C LEU A 121 13.20 -4.85 -21.49
N GLN A 122 12.36 -3.95 -22.00
CA GLN A 122 11.96 -3.98 -23.41
C GLN A 122 13.13 -3.65 -24.35
N VAL A 123 13.96 -2.68 -23.99
CA VAL A 123 15.16 -2.33 -24.76
C VAL A 123 16.12 -3.51 -24.79
N THR A 124 16.46 -4.09 -23.65
CA THR A 124 17.37 -5.25 -23.56
C THR A 124 16.81 -6.47 -24.31
N ALA A 125 15.50 -6.73 -24.23
CA ALA A 125 14.86 -7.79 -25.01
C ALA A 125 14.99 -7.55 -26.52
N SER A 126 14.76 -6.31 -26.97
CA SER A 126 14.91 -5.92 -28.37
C SER A 126 16.36 -6.07 -28.86
N GLU A 127 17.34 -5.66 -28.05
CA GLU A 127 18.76 -5.85 -28.34
C GLU A 127 19.14 -7.34 -28.46
N LEU A 128 18.63 -8.19 -27.57
CA LEU A 128 18.84 -9.63 -27.63
C LEU A 128 18.22 -10.25 -28.90
N ILE A 129 17.01 -9.85 -29.26
CA ILE A 129 16.35 -10.28 -30.50
C ILE A 129 17.17 -9.81 -31.72
N GLY A 130 17.67 -8.57 -31.73
CA GLY A 130 18.53 -8.05 -32.78
C GLY A 130 19.81 -8.88 -32.94
N ARG A 131 20.55 -9.09 -31.85
CA ARG A 131 21.81 -9.87 -31.85
C ARG A 131 21.59 -11.33 -32.26
N THR A 132 20.54 -11.97 -31.75
CA THR A 132 20.21 -13.36 -32.13
C THR A 132 19.80 -13.46 -33.60
N GLY A 133 19.08 -12.47 -34.12
CA GLY A 133 18.74 -12.36 -35.55
C GLY A 133 19.98 -12.19 -36.44
N GLU A 134 20.93 -11.36 -36.03
CA GLU A 134 22.22 -11.19 -36.72
C GLU A 134 23.01 -12.51 -36.76
N LEU A 135 23.18 -13.18 -35.61
CA LEU A 135 23.86 -14.48 -35.55
C LEU A 135 23.19 -15.52 -36.43
N THR A 136 21.86 -15.57 -36.42
CA THR A 136 21.09 -16.48 -37.28
C THR A 136 21.33 -16.18 -38.75
N SER A 137 21.36 -14.90 -39.14
CA SER A 137 21.61 -14.47 -40.52
C SER A 137 23.03 -14.82 -40.99
N VAL A 138 24.02 -14.67 -40.11
CA VAL A 138 25.41 -15.07 -40.38
C VAL A 138 25.51 -16.60 -40.58
N LEU A 139 24.86 -17.38 -39.71
CA LEU A 139 24.83 -18.83 -39.85
C LEU A 139 24.12 -19.26 -41.15
N GLU A 140 23.00 -18.63 -41.51
CA GLU A 140 22.26 -18.95 -42.73
C GLU A 140 22.97 -18.57 -44.03
N SER A 141 23.87 -17.58 -43.99
CA SER A 141 24.66 -17.14 -45.16
C SER A 141 26.00 -17.87 -45.31
N THR A 142 26.39 -18.67 -44.30
CA THR A 142 27.63 -19.45 -44.34
C THR A 142 27.47 -20.68 -45.24
N PRO A 143 28.34 -20.89 -46.26
CA PRO A 143 28.22 -22.01 -47.19
C PRO A 143 28.69 -23.36 -46.59
N LEU A 144 28.97 -23.42 -45.30
CA LEU A 144 29.43 -24.62 -44.60
C LEU A 144 28.24 -25.37 -43.98
N ALA A 145 28.30 -26.70 -44.03
CA ALA A 145 27.37 -27.56 -43.32
C ALA A 145 27.77 -27.60 -41.83
N ILE A 146 26.99 -26.92 -41.00
CA ILE A 146 27.19 -26.83 -39.55
C ILE A 146 25.92 -27.32 -38.84
N ILE A 147 26.10 -28.21 -37.85
CA ILE A 147 25.04 -28.69 -36.96
C ILE A 147 25.48 -28.43 -35.53
N VAL A 148 24.62 -27.83 -34.72
CA VAL A 148 24.82 -27.61 -33.29
C VAL A 148 23.83 -28.48 -32.53
N VAL A 149 24.35 -29.29 -31.61
CA VAL A 149 23.57 -30.18 -30.76
C VAL A 149 23.79 -29.88 -29.28
N ASP A 150 22.78 -30.12 -28.44
CA ASP A 150 22.91 -30.01 -26.99
C ASP A 150 23.59 -31.25 -26.37
N SER A 151 23.77 -31.24 -25.05
CA SER A 151 24.30 -32.37 -24.27
C SER A 151 23.46 -33.66 -24.36
N ALA A 152 22.19 -33.58 -24.79
CA ALA A 152 21.31 -34.72 -25.05
C ALA A 152 21.30 -35.11 -26.54
N PHE A 153 22.22 -34.55 -27.34
CA PHE A 153 22.34 -34.69 -28.79
C PHE A 153 21.09 -34.30 -29.58
N GLN A 154 20.27 -33.40 -29.05
CA GLN A 154 19.17 -32.77 -29.77
C GLN A 154 19.71 -31.65 -30.64
N ILE A 155 19.25 -31.58 -31.89
CA ILE A 155 19.69 -30.54 -32.83
C ILE A 155 19.07 -29.21 -32.43
N ILE A 156 19.90 -28.26 -32.00
CA ILE A 156 19.49 -26.90 -31.65
C ILE A 156 19.48 -26.00 -32.88
N GLN A 157 20.53 -26.08 -33.71
CA GLN A 157 20.72 -25.21 -34.87
C GLN A 157 21.36 -26.01 -36.01
N ALA A 158 20.96 -25.72 -37.26
CA ALA A 158 21.60 -26.28 -38.45
C ALA A 158 21.58 -25.26 -39.59
N THR A 159 22.67 -25.19 -40.36
CA THR A 159 22.74 -24.35 -41.57
C THR A 159 22.00 -25.01 -42.73
N LYS A 160 21.64 -24.24 -43.78
CA LYS A 160 20.92 -24.76 -44.96
C LYS A 160 21.65 -25.95 -45.61
N PRO A 161 22.98 -25.90 -45.86
CA PRO A 161 23.69 -27.05 -46.41
C PRO A 161 23.59 -28.30 -45.51
N ALA A 162 23.65 -28.14 -44.18
CA ALA A 162 23.51 -29.28 -43.28
C ALA A 162 22.09 -29.87 -43.28
N ILE A 163 21.06 -29.02 -43.35
CA ILE A 163 19.67 -29.47 -43.46
C ILE A 163 19.47 -30.30 -44.74
N GLU A 164 20.05 -29.85 -45.85
CA GLU A 164 19.96 -30.54 -47.15
C GLU A 164 20.72 -31.88 -47.15
N ILE A 165 21.94 -31.92 -46.60
CA ILE A 165 22.77 -33.13 -46.56
C ILE A 165 22.14 -34.22 -45.66
N PHE A 166 21.57 -33.83 -44.52
CA PHE A 166 21.11 -34.77 -43.49
C PHE A 166 19.58 -34.90 -43.37
N ASP A 167 18.84 -34.30 -44.30
CA ASP A 167 17.37 -34.24 -44.32
C ASP A 167 16.76 -33.86 -42.96
N ILE A 168 17.29 -32.79 -42.35
CA ILE A 168 16.88 -32.38 -40.99
C ILE A 168 15.52 -31.71 -41.05
N ARG A 169 14.51 -32.34 -40.43
CA ARG A 169 13.15 -31.79 -40.35
C ARG A 169 13.08 -30.59 -39.39
N ARG A 170 12.44 -29.50 -39.85
CA ARG A 170 12.04 -28.36 -39.00
C ARG A 170 10.65 -28.61 -38.38
N PRO A 171 10.36 -28.13 -37.16
CA PRO A 171 11.19 -27.26 -36.31
C PRO A 171 12.38 -27.98 -35.66
N LEU A 172 13.49 -27.26 -35.54
CA LEU A 172 14.68 -27.71 -34.81
C LEU A 172 14.36 -27.88 -33.32
N GLY A 173 15.09 -28.75 -32.61
CA GLY A 173 14.84 -29.10 -31.20
C GLY A 173 14.03 -30.38 -30.97
N SER A 174 13.73 -31.15 -32.02
CA SER A 174 12.92 -32.38 -31.92
C SER A 174 13.58 -33.67 -32.43
N PRO A 175 14.39 -33.71 -33.51
CA PRO A 175 15.14 -34.91 -33.84
C PRO A 175 16.47 -34.97 -33.06
N HIS A 176 16.71 -36.12 -32.44
CA HIS A 176 18.03 -36.50 -31.96
C HIS A 176 18.96 -36.70 -33.16
N ILE A 177 20.25 -36.34 -33.05
CA ILE A 177 21.24 -36.41 -34.16
C ILE A 177 21.31 -37.79 -34.84
N SER A 178 20.99 -38.86 -34.10
CA SER A 178 20.96 -40.24 -34.62
C SER A 178 19.78 -40.54 -35.55
N GLN A 179 18.77 -39.67 -35.61
CA GLN A 179 17.59 -39.82 -36.45
C GLN A 179 17.74 -39.09 -37.80
N CYS A 180 18.84 -38.38 -38.01
CA CYS A 180 19.18 -37.76 -39.28
C CYS A 180 19.40 -38.81 -40.36
N ALA A 181 19.02 -38.47 -41.60
CA ALA A 181 19.41 -39.27 -42.75
C ALA A 181 20.92 -39.11 -42.95
N LEU A 182 21.65 -40.22 -43.05
CA LEU A 182 23.09 -40.20 -43.33
C LEU A 182 23.29 -40.60 -44.79
N PRO A 183 23.98 -39.78 -45.61
CA PRO A 183 24.36 -40.18 -46.96
C PRO A 183 25.23 -41.44 -46.95
N GLU A 184 25.30 -42.13 -48.09
CA GLU A 184 26.12 -43.34 -48.22
C GLU A 184 27.60 -43.02 -47.99
N GLY A 185 28.29 -43.83 -47.18
CA GLY A 185 29.68 -43.61 -46.77
C GLY A 185 29.86 -42.76 -45.50
N TYR A 186 28.82 -42.10 -44.99
CA TYR A 186 28.93 -41.31 -43.75
C TYR A 186 28.96 -42.18 -42.49
N PRO A 187 29.84 -41.88 -41.52
CA PRO A 187 29.81 -42.51 -40.21
C PRO A 187 28.62 -42.02 -39.38
N SER A 188 28.25 -42.79 -38.36
CA SER A 188 27.23 -42.35 -37.40
C SER A 188 27.74 -41.12 -36.62
N LEU A 189 26.92 -40.07 -36.55
CA LEU A 189 27.28 -38.80 -35.91
C LEU A 189 27.24 -38.89 -34.38
N ALA A 190 26.30 -39.64 -33.81
CA ALA A 190 26.10 -39.68 -32.35
C ALA A 190 27.33 -40.20 -31.57
N PRO A 191 28.02 -41.28 -32.01
CA PRO A 191 29.25 -41.73 -31.36
C PRO A 191 30.37 -40.68 -31.40
N ILE A 192 30.51 -39.96 -32.52
CA ILE A 192 31.54 -38.92 -32.68
C ILE A 192 31.27 -37.75 -31.72
N CYS A 193 30.00 -37.32 -31.61
CA CYS A 193 29.61 -36.31 -30.62
C CYS A 193 29.87 -36.79 -29.19
N SER A 194 29.53 -38.04 -28.88
CA SER A 194 29.79 -38.62 -27.55
C SER A 194 31.28 -38.64 -27.21
N GLU A 195 32.13 -39.03 -28.16
CA GLU A 195 33.59 -39.01 -28.01
C GLU A 195 34.11 -37.59 -27.76
N ALA A 196 33.65 -36.60 -28.54
CA ALA A 196 34.05 -35.20 -28.39
C ALA A 196 33.60 -34.59 -27.05
N LEU A 197 32.38 -34.88 -26.59
CA LEU A 197 31.89 -34.40 -25.29
C LEU A 197 32.61 -35.07 -24.11
N GLN A 198 32.96 -36.36 -24.21
CA GLN A 198 33.68 -37.09 -23.17
C GLN A 198 35.14 -36.65 -23.04
N MET A 199 35.81 -36.44 -24.18
CA MET A 199 37.21 -36.00 -24.20
C MET A 199 37.35 -34.50 -23.93
N GLY A 200 36.32 -33.70 -24.22
CA GLY A 200 36.38 -32.24 -24.11
C GLY A 200 37.24 -31.59 -25.18
N GLU A 201 37.60 -32.33 -26.22
CA GLU A 201 38.48 -31.91 -27.32
C GLU A 201 37.79 -32.12 -28.68
N THR A 202 38.29 -31.44 -29.71
CA THR A 202 37.79 -31.60 -31.08
C THR A 202 38.18 -32.96 -31.65
N ILE A 203 37.17 -33.72 -32.10
CA ILE A 203 37.36 -34.99 -32.81
C ILE A 203 37.19 -34.77 -34.30
N GLU A 204 38.20 -35.14 -35.07
CA GLU A 204 38.19 -35.08 -36.53
C GLU A 204 38.13 -36.49 -37.14
N ARG A 205 37.30 -36.67 -38.16
CA ARG A 205 37.20 -37.90 -38.95
C ARG A 205 37.25 -37.56 -40.43
N GLU A 206 38.17 -38.19 -41.15
CA GLU A 206 38.24 -38.13 -42.60
C GLU A 206 37.77 -39.46 -43.19
N PHE A 207 36.90 -39.39 -44.19
CA PHE A 207 36.35 -40.56 -44.88
C PHE A 207 35.98 -40.20 -46.31
N ASP A 208 35.89 -41.22 -47.16
CA ASP A 208 35.46 -41.07 -48.54
C ASP A 208 33.95 -41.32 -48.62
N ALA A 209 33.22 -40.40 -49.25
CA ALA A 209 31.79 -40.55 -49.53
C ALA A 209 31.55 -40.24 -51.01
N GLY A 210 31.29 -41.29 -51.79
CA GLY A 210 31.28 -41.18 -53.26
C GLY A 210 32.66 -40.84 -53.81
N ASP A 211 32.74 -39.81 -54.66
CA ASP A 211 33.97 -39.35 -55.31
C ASP A 211 34.67 -38.20 -54.55
N SER A 212 34.18 -37.85 -53.35
CA SER A 212 34.69 -36.73 -52.55
C SER A 212 35.26 -37.18 -51.22
N ARG A 213 36.38 -36.58 -50.83
CA ARG A 213 36.97 -36.78 -49.50
C ARG A 213 36.36 -35.77 -48.53
N ILE A 214 35.79 -36.28 -47.46
CA ILE A 214 35.05 -35.47 -46.48
C ILE A 214 35.81 -35.44 -45.17
N LYS A 215 35.91 -34.25 -44.57
CA LYS A 215 36.37 -34.06 -43.19
C LYS A 215 35.20 -33.60 -42.34
N LEU A 216 34.93 -34.38 -41.31
CA LEU A 216 33.99 -34.06 -40.25
C LEU A 216 34.78 -33.66 -39.00
N SER A 217 34.50 -32.48 -38.48
CA SER A 217 35.09 -31.98 -37.23
C SER A 217 33.98 -31.77 -36.21
N CYS A 218 34.09 -32.40 -35.05
CA CYS A 218 33.14 -32.28 -33.95
C CYS A 218 33.84 -31.65 -32.75
N SER A 219 33.43 -30.45 -32.37
CA SER A 219 34.02 -29.69 -31.27
C SER A 219 32.99 -29.48 -30.16
N PRO A 220 33.30 -29.77 -28.89
CA PRO A 220 32.42 -29.39 -27.78
C PRO A 220 32.40 -27.86 -27.64
N TYR A 221 31.26 -27.31 -27.24
CA TYR A 221 31.15 -25.91 -26.85
C TYR A 221 30.69 -25.80 -25.39
N PHE A 222 31.15 -24.74 -24.74
CA PHE A 222 31.03 -24.55 -23.30
C PHE A 222 30.25 -23.28 -23.01
N VAL A 223 29.47 -23.31 -21.94
CA VAL A 223 28.94 -22.09 -21.31
C VAL A 223 30.03 -21.35 -20.55
N GLU A 224 29.79 -20.09 -20.18
CA GLU A 224 30.76 -19.23 -19.47
C GLU A 224 31.32 -19.84 -18.17
N ASN A 225 30.58 -20.74 -17.51
CA ASN A 225 31.02 -21.42 -16.29
C ASN A 225 31.91 -22.66 -16.55
N GLY A 226 32.28 -22.93 -17.81
CA GLY A 226 33.12 -24.06 -18.21
C GLY A 226 32.41 -25.40 -18.31
N GLN A 227 31.09 -25.45 -18.11
CA GLN A 227 30.30 -26.67 -18.31
C GLN A 227 30.08 -26.92 -19.81
N VAL A 228 30.24 -28.17 -20.24
CA VAL A 228 29.93 -28.59 -21.60
C VAL A 228 28.43 -28.46 -21.84
N GLN A 229 28.04 -27.68 -22.85
CA GLN A 229 26.63 -27.46 -23.18
C GLN A 229 26.19 -28.33 -24.36
N GLY A 230 27.12 -28.70 -25.24
CA GLY A 230 26.83 -29.47 -26.43
C GLY A 230 28.02 -29.57 -27.38
N ALA A 231 27.77 -29.95 -28.62
CA ALA A 231 28.79 -30.08 -29.66
C ALA A 231 28.39 -29.38 -30.96
N THR A 232 29.38 -28.88 -31.69
CA THR A 232 29.24 -28.36 -33.05
C THR A 232 29.93 -29.29 -34.03
N ILE A 233 29.19 -29.75 -35.02
CA ILE A 233 29.67 -30.58 -36.12
C ILE A 233 29.83 -29.68 -37.33
N VAL A 234 31.02 -29.65 -37.90
CA VAL A 234 31.34 -28.93 -39.14
C VAL A 234 31.80 -29.95 -40.17
N ILE A 235 31.22 -29.89 -41.36
CA ILE A 235 31.57 -30.77 -42.46
C ILE A 235 32.16 -29.94 -43.59
N THR A 236 33.33 -30.38 -44.05
CA THR A 236 34.06 -29.77 -45.15
C THR A 236 34.34 -30.84 -46.20
N GLU A 237 33.93 -30.56 -47.43
CA GLU A 237 34.22 -31.41 -48.59
C GLU A 237 35.50 -30.91 -49.27
N PHE A 238 36.42 -31.83 -49.53
CA PHE A 238 37.61 -31.57 -50.32
C PHE A 238 37.45 -32.25 -51.68
N PRO A 239 37.41 -31.48 -52.79
CA PRO A 239 37.47 -32.09 -54.11
C PRO A 239 38.81 -32.81 -54.24
N ASP A 240 38.77 -34.06 -54.72
CA ASP A 240 39.97 -34.87 -54.86
C ASP A 240 40.95 -34.19 -55.83
N ARG A 241 42.25 -34.18 -55.47
CA ARG A 241 43.27 -33.57 -56.33
C ARG A 241 43.47 -34.48 -57.54
N ALA A 242 42.96 -34.06 -58.70
CA ALA A 242 43.31 -34.61 -60.00
C ALA A 242 44.84 -34.64 -60.24
#